data_AF-A0A7K1SN76-F1
#
_entry.id   AF-A0A7K1SN76-F1
#
_cell.length_a   1.000
_cell.length_b   1.000
_cell.length_c   1.000
_cell.angle_alpha   90.00
_cell.angle_beta   90.00
_cell.angle_gamma   90.00
#
_symmetry.space_group_name_H-M   'P 1'
#
loop_
_entity.id
_entity.type
_entity.pdbx_description
1 polymer ?
#
loop_
_entity_poly.entity_id
_entity_poly.type
_entity_poly.pdbx_seq_one_letter_code
_entity_poly.pdbx_strand_id
1 'polypeptide(L)'
;MEKLFRYPAILVGVLVGILACRQEIHPLTPPKESPISTDCPGKPIEKNIIGTWHFKTFNRENKVRTGTVSFDAQKNIADPDSLFENRLDVGGVVTAKTYNTAATVPIPTDTNVYFAVYQLTKAGSATSYYNTVLNECNRIRLEFGNSNGEIGFELTRK
;
A
#
# COMPACT_ATOMS: atom_id res chain seq x y z
N MET A 1 46.46 61.33 5.14
CA MET A 1 47.25 60.10 5.05
C MET A 1 46.37 58.95 5.50
N GLU A 2 46.05 58.11 4.52
CA GLU A 2 45.18 56.95 4.62
C GLU A 2 45.77 55.87 5.52
N LYS A 3 44.91 55.15 6.26
CA LYS A 3 45.12 53.72 6.52
C LYS A 3 43.78 52.98 6.46
N LEU A 4 43.58 52.30 5.34
CA LEU A 4 42.68 51.18 5.18
C LEU A 4 43.03 50.06 6.17
N PHE A 5 42.03 49.56 6.89
CA PHE A 5 41.98 48.18 7.39
C PHE A 5 40.52 47.73 7.26
N ARG A 6 40.16 47.15 6.11
CA ARG A 6 39.96 45.69 5.93
C ARG A 6 39.03 45.08 6.98
N TYR A 7 37.74 45.04 6.65
CA TYR A 7 36.75 44.16 7.26
C TYR A 7 36.95 42.75 6.71
N PRO A 8 37.38 41.74 7.49
CA PRO A 8 37.21 40.36 7.09
C PRO A 8 35.79 39.93 7.46
N ALA A 9 35.09 39.48 6.43
CA ALA A 9 33.89 38.65 6.44
C ALA A 9 33.71 37.83 7.72
N ILE A 10 32.62 38.06 8.45
CA ILE A 10 32.09 37.09 9.40
C ILE A 10 30.61 36.87 9.07
N LEU A 11 30.43 35.73 8.39
CA LEU A 11 29.27 34.85 8.41
C LEU A 11 27.92 35.46 8.02
N VAL A 12 27.72 35.46 6.70
CA VAL A 12 26.47 34.99 6.09
C VAL A 12 26.18 33.58 6.65
N GLY A 13 25.47 33.51 7.77
CA GLY A 13 25.12 32.27 8.47
C GLY A 13 23.61 32.13 8.70
N VAL A 14 22.80 32.83 7.90
CA VAL A 14 21.34 32.75 7.93
C VAL A 14 20.88 32.37 6.53
N LEU A 15 21.12 31.13 6.09
CA LEU A 15 20.51 30.50 4.88
C LEU A 15 21.06 29.08 4.65
N VAL A 16 21.04 28.24 5.68
CA VAL A 16 20.86 26.80 5.46
C VAL A 16 19.46 26.53 6.00
N GLY A 17 18.44 26.99 5.27
CA GLY A 17 18.06 26.22 4.08
C GLY A 17 17.38 24.98 4.61
N ILE A 18 16.21 25.21 5.21
CA ILE A 18 15.24 24.24 5.66
C ILE A 18 14.82 23.49 4.39
N LEU A 19 15.65 22.59 3.91
CA LEU A 19 15.26 21.49 3.03
C LEU A 19 14.47 20.53 3.92
N ALA A 20 13.35 21.02 4.45
CA ALA A 20 12.22 20.17 4.73
C ALA A 20 11.96 19.48 3.39
N CYS A 21 12.26 18.18 3.33
CA CYS A 21 11.79 17.31 2.28
C CYS A 21 10.28 17.52 2.21
N ARG A 22 9.85 18.41 1.31
CA ARG A 22 8.47 18.49 0.88
C ARG A 22 8.27 17.20 0.11
N GLN A 23 7.85 16.15 0.81
CA GLN A 23 7.32 14.97 0.15
C GLN A 23 6.16 15.49 -0.68
N GLU A 24 6.37 15.58 -1.99
CA GLU A 24 5.29 15.74 -2.95
C GLU A 24 4.44 14.48 -2.82
N ILE A 25 3.40 14.59 -1.99
CA ILE A 25 2.29 13.67 -2.01
C ILE A 25 1.65 13.91 -3.36
N HIS A 26 1.99 13.08 -4.34
CA HIS A 26 1.27 13.03 -5.60
C HIS A 26 -0.12 12.48 -5.28
N PRO A 27 -1.18 13.30 -5.36
CA PRO A 27 -2.52 12.78 -5.16
C PRO A 27 -2.79 11.79 -6.29
N LEU A 28 -3.26 10.60 -5.93
CA LEU A 28 -3.70 9.62 -6.92
C LEU A 28 -4.78 10.26 -7.79
N THR A 29 -4.67 10.09 -9.10
CA THR A 29 -5.71 10.54 -10.04
C THR A 29 -7.06 9.98 -9.57
N PRO A 30 -8.08 10.84 -9.35
CA PRO A 30 -9.37 10.37 -8.88
C PRO A 30 -9.92 9.32 -9.85
N PRO A 31 -10.39 8.16 -9.36
CA PRO A 31 -11.03 7.20 -10.25
C PRO A 31 -12.28 7.85 -10.86
N LYS A 32 -12.38 7.81 -12.19
CA LYS A 32 -13.64 8.10 -12.88
C LYS A 32 -14.67 7.07 -12.40
N GLU A 33 -15.71 7.54 -11.71
CA GLU A 33 -16.89 6.75 -11.39
C GLU A 33 -17.41 6.13 -12.70
N SER A 34 -17.28 4.81 -12.81
CA SER A 34 -17.84 4.03 -13.92
C SER A 34 -19.16 3.44 -13.44
N PRO A 35 -20.19 3.36 -14.29
CA PRO A 35 -21.48 2.80 -13.90
C PRO A 35 -21.33 1.36 -13.41
N ILE A 36 -22.04 1.04 -12.32
CA ILE A 36 -22.04 -0.26 -11.66
C ILE A 36 -22.71 -1.27 -12.60
N SER A 37 -21.90 -2.06 -13.31
CA SER A 37 -22.37 -3.20 -14.11
C SER A 37 -22.43 -4.44 -13.24
N THR A 38 -23.64 -4.99 -13.04
CA THR A 38 -23.91 -6.18 -12.24
C THR A 38 -23.56 -7.50 -12.93
N ASP A 39 -23.45 -7.50 -14.26
CA ASP A 39 -22.90 -8.63 -15.03
C ASP A 39 -21.57 -8.20 -15.63
N CYS A 40 -20.49 -8.66 -15.03
CA CYS A 40 -19.16 -8.42 -15.53
C CYS A 40 -18.32 -9.64 -15.15
N PRO A 41 -17.98 -10.52 -16.12
CA PRO A 41 -17.08 -11.62 -15.84
C PRO A 41 -15.79 -11.01 -15.28
N GLY A 42 -15.34 -11.51 -14.13
CA GLY A 42 -14.16 -11.01 -13.44
C GLY A 42 -12.99 -10.89 -14.40
N LYS A 43 -12.58 -9.67 -14.73
CA LYS A 43 -11.33 -9.43 -15.45
C LYS A 43 -10.19 -10.09 -14.66
N PRO A 44 -9.07 -10.48 -15.31
CA PRO A 44 -7.89 -10.94 -14.59
C PRO A 44 -7.60 -10.01 -13.40
N ILE A 45 -7.36 -10.59 -12.21
CA ILE A 45 -7.24 -9.82 -10.95
C ILE A 45 -6.22 -8.68 -11.08
N GLU A 46 -5.17 -8.86 -11.87
CA GLU A 46 -4.15 -7.85 -12.18
C GLU A 46 -4.74 -6.52 -12.69
N LYS A 47 -5.85 -6.58 -13.44
CA LYS A 47 -6.58 -5.43 -13.98
C LYS A 47 -7.77 -5.07 -13.09
N ASN A 48 -8.44 -6.07 -12.50
CA ASN A 48 -9.63 -5.81 -11.72
C ASN A 48 -9.31 -5.09 -10.40
N ILE A 49 -8.20 -5.42 -9.73
CA ILE A 49 -7.85 -4.85 -8.42
C ILE A 49 -7.57 -3.34 -8.46
N ILE A 50 -7.20 -2.79 -9.63
CA ILE A 50 -6.82 -1.38 -9.76
C ILE A 50 -8.00 -0.46 -9.42
N GLY A 51 -7.76 0.57 -8.62
CA GLY A 51 -8.76 1.53 -8.16
C GLY A 51 -8.94 1.50 -6.65
N THR A 52 -9.93 2.26 -6.17
CA THR A 52 -10.27 2.35 -4.75
C THR A 52 -11.37 1.37 -4.38
N TRP A 53 -11.21 0.72 -3.23
CA TRP A 53 -12.10 -0.30 -2.70
C TRP A 53 -12.46 0.01 -1.25
N HIS A 54 -13.69 -0.33 -0.88
CA HIS A 54 -14.08 -0.45 0.52
C HIS A 54 -13.73 -1.84 1.03
N PHE A 55 -12.98 -1.93 2.11
CA PHE A 55 -12.66 -3.22 2.71
C PHE A 55 -13.52 -3.54 3.92
N LYS A 56 -13.70 -4.83 4.18
CA LYS A 56 -14.17 -5.41 5.44
C LYS A 56 -13.24 -6.55 5.84
N THR A 57 -12.70 -6.51 7.04
CA THR A 57 -11.79 -7.53 7.59
C THR A 57 -12.08 -7.78 9.07
N PHE A 58 -11.55 -8.86 9.62
CA PHE A 58 -11.53 -9.11 11.06
C PHE A 58 -10.11 -8.86 11.56
N ASN A 59 -9.96 -8.02 12.59
CA ASN A 59 -8.67 -7.87 13.24
C ASN A 59 -8.34 -9.10 14.09
N ARG A 60 -7.14 -9.13 14.68
CA ARG A 60 -6.69 -10.22 15.58
C ARG A 60 -7.57 -10.40 16.84
N GLU A 61 -8.44 -9.46 17.15
CA GLU A 61 -9.39 -9.50 18.27
C GLU A 61 -10.80 -9.92 17.82
N ASN A 62 -10.97 -10.43 16.60
CA ASN A 62 -12.26 -10.74 15.97
C ASN A 62 -13.21 -9.54 15.82
N LYS A 63 -12.69 -8.30 15.90
CA LYS A 63 -13.47 -7.09 15.62
C LYS A 63 -13.46 -6.79 14.14
N VAL A 64 -14.62 -6.43 13.62
CA VAL A 64 -14.77 -6.00 12.23
C VAL A 64 -14.11 -4.63 12.05
N ARG A 65 -13.20 -4.53 11.09
CA ARG A 65 -12.65 -3.27 10.59
C ARG A 65 -13.15 -3.03 9.17
N THR A 66 -13.45 -1.77 8.89
CA THR A 66 -13.84 -1.30 7.57
C THR A 66 -13.09 -0.03 7.24
N GLY A 67 -12.85 0.21 5.96
CA GLY A 67 -12.17 1.40 5.50
C GLY A 67 -11.99 1.37 3.99
N THR A 68 -11.00 2.08 3.51
CA THR A 68 -10.66 2.20 2.10
C THR A 68 -9.21 1.82 1.84
N VAL A 69 -8.99 1.26 0.66
CA VAL A 69 -7.65 0.94 0.15
C VAL A 69 -7.66 1.15 -1.36
N SER A 70 -6.56 1.67 -1.91
CA SER A 70 -6.40 1.89 -3.34
C SER A 70 -5.19 1.17 -3.88
N PHE A 71 -5.35 0.56 -5.06
CA PHE A 71 -4.29 -0.11 -5.80
C PHE A 71 -4.09 0.59 -7.14
N ASP A 72 -2.86 0.92 -7.49
CA ASP A 72 -2.55 1.56 -8.77
C ASP A 72 -1.94 0.59 -9.80
N ALA A 73 -1.89 1.01 -11.07
CA ALA A 73 -1.31 0.20 -12.14
C ALA A 73 0.21 0.00 -11.99
N GLN A 74 0.88 0.86 -11.22
CA GLN A 74 2.30 0.80 -10.90
C GLN A 74 2.61 -0.13 -9.72
N LYS A 75 1.60 -0.86 -9.23
CA LYS A 75 1.69 -1.83 -8.14
C LYS A 75 1.88 -1.22 -6.75
N ASN A 76 1.58 0.06 -6.55
CA ASN A 76 1.57 0.67 -5.22
C ASN A 76 0.21 0.51 -4.53
N ILE A 77 0.22 0.59 -3.20
CA ILE A 77 -0.96 0.57 -2.36
C ILE A 77 -1.03 1.86 -1.55
N ALA A 78 -2.15 2.57 -1.64
CA ALA A 78 -2.52 3.61 -0.68
C ALA A 78 -3.52 3.02 0.32
N ASP A 79 -3.12 2.96 1.59
CA ASP A 79 -3.84 2.25 2.65
C ASP A 79 -4.02 3.18 3.87
N PRO A 80 -4.87 4.22 3.77
CA PRO A 80 -5.05 5.21 4.83
C PRO A 80 -5.67 4.60 6.10
N ASP A 81 -6.58 3.63 5.93
CA ASP A 81 -7.29 2.98 7.02
C ASP A 81 -6.58 1.72 7.54
N SER A 82 -5.35 1.49 7.08
CA SER A 82 -4.42 0.45 7.55
C SER A 82 -4.98 -0.97 7.50
N LEU A 83 -5.62 -1.36 6.40
CA LEU A 83 -6.00 -2.74 6.10
C LEU A 83 -4.81 -3.68 6.28
N PHE A 84 -3.67 -3.33 5.70
CA PHE A 84 -2.41 -4.04 5.89
C PHE A 84 -1.68 -3.38 7.05
N GLU A 85 -1.98 -3.85 8.27
CA GLU A 85 -1.46 -3.29 9.52
C GLU A 85 0.03 -2.93 9.41
N ASN A 86 0.39 -1.75 9.93
CA ASN A 86 1.77 -1.37 10.08
C ASN A 86 2.35 -2.19 11.24
N ARG A 87 3.03 -3.27 10.91
CA ARG A 87 3.61 -4.22 11.86
C ARG A 87 4.72 -3.55 12.68
N LEU A 88 4.38 -3.13 13.90
CA LEU A 88 5.31 -2.52 14.86
C LEU A 88 6.46 -3.47 15.25
N ASP A 89 6.23 -4.78 15.18
CA ASP A 89 7.19 -5.84 15.44
C ASP A 89 8.28 -5.98 14.35
N VAL A 90 8.12 -5.29 13.22
CA VAL A 90 9.16 -5.14 12.18
C VAL A 90 9.88 -3.79 12.33
N GLY A 91 9.65 -3.05 13.42
CA GLY A 91 10.56 -1.98 13.87
C GLY A 91 10.49 -0.66 13.14
N GLY A 92 9.36 -0.28 12.51
CA GLY A 92 9.26 1.09 12.01
C GLY A 92 7.99 1.48 11.26
N VAL A 93 7.94 2.79 10.98
CA VAL A 93 6.98 3.43 10.06
C VAL A 93 7.12 2.77 8.68
N VAL A 94 6.02 2.22 8.16
CA VAL A 94 5.97 1.69 6.79
C VAL A 94 6.22 2.83 5.81
N THR A 95 7.22 2.68 4.96
CA THR A 95 7.65 3.69 3.98
C THR A 95 7.09 3.43 2.59
N ALA A 96 6.78 2.17 2.26
CA ALA A 96 6.13 1.80 1.01
C ALA A 96 5.31 0.51 1.16
N LYS A 97 4.20 0.43 0.43
CA LYS A 97 3.38 -0.77 0.27
C LYS A 97 3.18 -1.03 -1.22
N THR A 98 3.48 -2.24 -1.67
CA THR A 98 3.28 -2.67 -3.06
C THR A 98 2.61 -4.03 -3.13
N TYR A 99 2.10 -4.41 -4.30
CA TYR A 99 1.43 -5.70 -4.49
C TYR A 99 1.88 -6.44 -5.75
N ASN A 100 1.75 -7.77 -5.74
CA ASN A 100 1.88 -8.61 -6.92
C ASN A 100 0.73 -9.62 -6.94
N THR A 101 0.02 -9.71 -8.06
CA THR A 101 -1.12 -10.62 -8.24
C THR A 101 -0.72 -12.02 -8.71
N ALA A 102 0.56 -12.22 -9.03
CA ALA A 102 1.09 -13.46 -9.55
C ALA A 102 2.39 -13.88 -8.82
N ALA A 103 2.41 -13.74 -7.50
CA ALA A 103 3.57 -14.10 -6.71
C ALA A 103 3.60 -15.61 -6.44
N THR A 104 4.75 -16.25 -6.68
CA THR A 104 5.02 -17.59 -6.18
C THR A 104 5.64 -17.48 -4.79
N VAL A 105 5.18 -18.34 -3.87
CA VAL A 105 5.80 -18.44 -2.54
C VAL A 105 7.17 -19.10 -2.72
N PRO A 106 8.24 -18.63 -2.03
CA PRO A 106 9.56 -19.24 -2.11
C PRO A 106 9.66 -20.55 -1.31
N ILE A 107 8.60 -21.37 -1.33
CA ILE A 107 8.57 -22.72 -0.73
C ILE A 107 8.64 -23.72 -1.90
N PRO A 108 9.66 -24.59 -1.98
CA PRO A 108 9.90 -25.45 -3.14
C PRO A 108 8.76 -26.36 -3.56
N THR A 109 7.81 -26.63 -2.66
CA THR A 109 6.69 -27.56 -2.88
C THR A 109 5.38 -26.84 -3.20
N ASP A 110 5.34 -25.52 -3.17
CA ASP A 110 4.13 -24.74 -3.38
C ASP A 110 4.20 -23.99 -4.72
N THR A 111 3.48 -24.51 -5.71
CA THR A 111 3.36 -23.91 -7.05
C THR A 111 2.17 -22.95 -7.17
N ASN A 112 1.45 -22.70 -6.07
CA ASN A 112 0.29 -21.82 -6.10
C ASN A 112 0.69 -20.37 -6.38
N VAL A 113 -0.22 -19.67 -7.05
CA VAL A 113 -0.08 -18.26 -7.40
C VAL A 113 -0.87 -17.44 -6.39
N TYR A 114 -0.19 -16.53 -5.72
CA TYR A 114 -0.74 -15.73 -4.64
C TYR A 114 -0.81 -14.25 -4.99
N PHE A 115 -1.76 -13.58 -4.37
CA PHE A 115 -1.73 -12.14 -4.20
C PHE A 115 -0.77 -11.82 -3.05
N ALA A 116 0.38 -11.23 -3.36
CA ALA A 116 1.36 -10.80 -2.38
C ALA A 116 1.25 -9.31 -2.10
N VAL A 117 1.38 -8.94 -0.83
CA VAL A 117 1.56 -7.57 -0.37
C VAL A 117 2.94 -7.46 0.24
N TYR A 118 3.75 -6.55 -0.28
CA TYR A 118 5.07 -6.23 0.22
C TYR A 118 5.02 -4.92 1.00
N GLN A 119 5.55 -4.94 2.21
CA GLN A 119 5.68 -3.77 3.07
C GLN A 119 7.17 -3.51 3.29
N LEU A 120 7.63 -2.31 2.97
CA LEU A 120 8.97 -1.84 3.30
C LEU A 120 8.88 -0.91 4.50
N THR A 121 9.74 -1.13 5.48
CA THR A 121 9.95 -0.25 6.63
C THR A 121 11.39 0.23 6.64
N LYS A 122 11.72 1.17 7.54
CA LYS A 122 13.12 1.57 7.77
C LYS A 122 14.01 0.43 8.29
N ALA A 123 13.44 -0.58 8.93
CA ALA A 123 14.18 -1.64 9.62
C ALA A 123 14.18 -2.98 8.85
N GLY A 124 13.39 -3.11 7.79
CA GLY A 124 13.30 -4.34 7.00
C GLY A 124 12.05 -4.41 6.15
N SER A 125 11.78 -5.58 5.57
CA SER A 125 10.61 -5.85 4.75
C SER A 125 9.75 -6.96 5.34
N ALA A 126 8.46 -6.92 5.06
CA ALA A 126 7.51 -7.98 5.36
C ALA A 126 6.68 -8.29 4.12
N THR A 127 6.31 -9.56 3.96
CA THR A 127 5.46 -10.03 2.86
C THR A 127 4.28 -10.79 3.44
N SER A 128 3.08 -10.49 2.94
CA SER A 128 1.86 -11.26 3.22
C SER A 128 1.34 -11.88 1.93
N TYR A 129 0.92 -13.14 2.00
CA TYR A 129 0.40 -13.89 0.85
C TYR A 129 -1.08 -14.23 1.05
N TYR A 130 -1.87 -14.01 0.01
CA TYR A 130 -3.31 -14.22 0.01
C TYR A 130 -3.77 -15.04 -1.20
N ASN A 131 -4.70 -15.96 -0.98
CA ASN A 131 -5.46 -16.65 -2.00
C ASN A 131 -6.58 -15.74 -2.52
N THR A 132 -6.73 -15.67 -3.86
CA THR A 132 -7.89 -15.01 -4.48
C THR A 132 -9.04 -16.02 -4.60
N VAL A 133 -10.01 -15.93 -3.70
CA VAL A 133 -11.15 -16.88 -3.66
C VAL A 133 -12.37 -16.36 -4.40
N LEU A 134 -12.50 -15.04 -4.57
CA LEU A 134 -13.55 -14.40 -5.36
C LEU A 134 -12.97 -13.19 -6.10
N ASN A 135 -13.30 -13.03 -7.37
CA ASN A 135 -12.86 -11.91 -8.21
C ASN A 135 -13.97 -11.48 -9.18
N GLU A 136 -14.95 -10.77 -8.66
CA GLU A 136 -16.04 -10.14 -9.42
C GLU A 136 -15.74 -8.65 -9.63
N CYS A 137 -16.40 -7.99 -10.58
CA CYS A 137 -16.03 -6.62 -10.94
C CYS A 137 -16.27 -5.58 -9.83
N ASN A 138 -17.19 -5.84 -8.91
CA ASN A 138 -17.47 -4.99 -7.75
C ASN A 138 -17.15 -5.67 -6.41
N ARG A 139 -16.60 -6.89 -6.42
CA ARG A 139 -16.33 -7.66 -5.21
C ARG A 139 -15.12 -8.57 -5.37
N ILE A 140 -14.11 -8.41 -4.52
CA ILE A 140 -12.94 -9.29 -4.46
C ILE A 140 -12.83 -9.83 -3.04
N ARG A 141 -12.58 -11.13 -2.87
CA ARG A 141 -12.31 -11.74 -1.57
C ARG A 141 -10.93 -12.39 -1.58
N LEU A 142 -10.12 -12.01 -0.61
CA LEU A 142 -8.76 -12.49 -0.40
C LEU A 142 -8.68 -13.18 0.98
N GLU A 143 -8.10 -14.38 1.02
CA GLU A 143 -7.93 -15.19 2.23
C GLU A 143 -6.45 -15.48 2.47
N PHE A 144 -5.99 -15.68 3.70
CA PHE A 144 -4.57 -15.95 3.93
C PHE A 144 -4.15 -17.29 3.29
N GLY A 145 -2.95 -17.31 2.69
CA GLY A 145 -2.47 -18.41 1.85
C GLY A 145 -2.50 -19.81 2.48
N ASN A 146 -2.37 -19.89 3.82
CA ASN A 146 -2.14 -21.15 4.55
C ASN A 146 -3.14 -21.44 5.67
N SER A 147 -4.28 -20.75 5.72
CA SER A 147 -5.23 -20.86 6.83
C SER A 147 -6.54 -21.50 6.39
N ASN A 148 -6.99 -22.50 7.15
CA ASN A 148 -8.28 -23.19 7.02
C ASN A 148 -9.48 -22.23 7.25
N GLY A 149 -9.73 -21.31 6.34
CA GLY A 149 -10.86 -20.38 6.42
C GLY A 149 -10.66 -19.19 7.38
N GLU A 150 -9.42 -18.85 7.78
CA GLU A 150 -9.19 -17.58 8.45
C GLU A 150 -9.44 -16.43 7.48
N ILE A 151 -10.35 -15.56 7.90
CA ILE A 151 -10.87 -14.49 7.05
C ILE A 151 -9.76 -13.47 6.82
N GLY A 152 -9.31 -13.35 5.57
CA GLY A 152 -8.46 -12.24 5.15
C GLY A 152 -9.31 -10.97 5.09
N PHE A 153 -9.77 -10.60 3.91
CA PHE A 153 -10.64 -9.43 3.73
C PHE A 153 -11.45 -9.48 2.45
N GLU A 154 -12.56 -8.77 2.47
CA GLU A 154 -13.41 -8.53 1.32
C GLU A 154 -13.27 -7.08 0.87
N LEU A 155 -13.17 -6.87 -0.44
CA LEU A 155 -13.12 -5.59 -1.11
C LEU A 155 -14.41 -5.41 -1.91
N THR A 156 -15.06 -4.25 -1.79
CA THR A 156 -16.26 -3.89 -2.56
C THR A 156 -16.12 -2.53 -3.22
N ARG A 157 -16.60 -2.39 -4.46
CA ARG A 157 -16.81 -1.09 -5.11
C ARG A 157 -18.24 -0.65 -4.84
N LYS A 158 -18.39 0.57 -4.29
CA LYS A 158 -19.67 1.25 -4.18
C LYS A 158 -19.93 2.10 -5.41
#